data_AF-A0A9D3WL21-F1
#
_entry.id   AF-A0A9D3WL21-F1
#
_cell.length_a   1.000
_cell.length_b   1.000
_cell.length_c   1.000
_cell.angle_alpha   90.00
_cell.angle_beta   90.00
_cell.angle_gamma   90.00
#
_symmetry.space_group_name_H-M   'P 1'
#
loop_
_entity.id
_entity.type
_entity.pdbx_description
1 polymer ?
#
loop_
_entity_poly.entity_id
_entity_poly.type
_entity_poly.pdbx_seq_one_letter_code
_entity_poly.pdbx_strand_id
1 'polypeptide(L)' 'MAGLIVRDEDGEILASKTAICSDIATLFTVEAHAGLQVARLGILMGLNKLEIMGDSKTVI' A
#
# COMPACT_ATOMS: atom_id res chain seq x y z
N MET A 1 10.71 -5.49 2.72
CA MET A 1 10.49 -4.56 1.58
C MET A 1 9.04 -4.76 1.16
N ALA A 2 8.29 -3.68 0.97
CA ALA A 2 6.89 -3.75 0.56
C ALA A 2 6.71 -3.02 -0.78
N GLY A 3 5.93 -3.62 -1.69
CA GLY A 3 5.56 -3.02 -2.97
C GLY A 3 4.15 -2.45 -2.88
N LEU A 4 3.96 -1.24 -3.41
CA LEU A 4 2.67 -0.59 -3.53
C LEU A 4 2.40 -0.26 -4.99
N ILE A 5 1.22 -0.63 -5.47
CA ILE A 5 0.72 -0.29 -6.80
C ILE A 5 -0.65 0.36 -6.62
N VAL A 6 -0.86 1.52 -7.24
CA VAL A 6 -2.17 2.17 -7.35
C VAL A 6 -2.66 1.94 -8.76
N ARG A 7 -3.90 1.48 -8.88
CA ARG A 7 -4.58 1.27 -10.16
C ARG A 7 -5.88 2.06 -10.19
N ASP A 8 -6.30 2.46 -11.39
CA ASP A 8 -7.67 2.95 -11.59
C ASP A 8 -8.67 1.80 -11.72
N GLU A 9 -9.94 2.14 -11.96
CA GLU A 9 -11.03 1.18 -12.11
C GLU A 9 -10.89 0.30 -13.36
N ASP A 10 -10.17 0.77 -14.39
CA ASP A 10 -9.87 0.01 -15.60
C ASP A 10 -8.65 -0.92 -15.41
N GLY A 11 -7.95 -0.80 -14.28
CA GLY A 11 -6.80 -1.61 -13.91
C GLY A 11 -5.44 -1.02 -14.35
N GLU A 12 -5.43 0.19 -14.91
CA GLU A 12 -4.23 0.88 -15.35
C GLU A 12 -3.42 1.38 -14.16
N ILE A 13 -2.09 1.25 -14.22
CA ILE A 13 -1.21 1.64 -13.11
C ILE A 13 -1.04 3.15 -13.11
N LEU A 14 -1.61 3.81 -12.10
CA LEU A 14 -1.47 5.26 -11.89
C LEU A 14 -0.16 5.60 -11.16
N ALA A 15 0.26 4.75 -10.24
CA ALA A 15 1.49 4.94 -9.47
C ALA A 15 2.06 3.60 -8.96
N SER A 16 3.38 3.54 -8.81
CA SER A 16 4.07 2.43 -8.14
C SER A 16 5.12 2.98 -7.19
N LYS A 17 5.20 2.42 -5.99
CA LYS A 17 6.19 2.81 -4.98
C LYS A 17 6.70 1.58 -4.26
N THR A 18 8.00 1.55 -4.01
CA THR A 18 8.61 0.52 -3.17
C THR A 18 9.05 1.12 -1.85
N ALA A 19 8.67 0.47 -0.75
CA ALA A 19 9.04 0.86 0.60
C ALA A 19 10.10 -0.11 1.14
N ILE A 20 11.31 0.39 1.35
CA ILE A 20 12.35 -0.35 2.05
C ILE A 20 12.11 -0.18 3.55
N CYS A 21 11.72 -1.26 4.21
CA CYS A 21 11.67 -1.35 5.67
C CYS A 21 12.94 -2.01 6.15
N SER A 22 14.00 -1.20 6.31
CA SER A 22 15.32 -1.67 6.74
C SER A 22 15.40 -2.03 8.23
N ASP A 23 14.44 -1.61 9.05
CA ASP A 23 14.46 -1.78 10.53
C ASP A 23 13.18 -2.41 11.11
N ILE A 24 12.38 -3.12 10.30
CA ILE A 24 11.11 -3.67 10.77
C ILE A 24 11.22 -5.17 11.11
N ALA A 25 10.89 -5.50 12.36
CA ALA A 25 11.14 -6.81 12.97
C ALA A 25 10.21 -7.96 12.53
N THR A 26 9.05 -7.68 11.91
CA THR A 26 8.06 -8.73 11.57
C THR A 26 7.35 -8.47 10.25
N LEU A 27 6.94 -9.56 9.59
CA LEU A 27 6.14 -9.53 8.35
C LEU A 27 4.84 -8.72 8.54
N PHE A 28 4.17 -8.91 9.68
CA PHE A 28 2.98 -8.14 10.07
C PHE A 28 3.23 -6.63 10.02
N THR A 29 4.35 -6.17 10.59
CA THR A 29 4.64 -4.75 10.67
C THR A 29 5.01 -4.15 9.31
N VAL A 30 5.64 -4.94 8.43
CA VAL A 30 5.91 -4.55 7.04
C VAL A 30 4.61 -4.33 6.27
N GLU A 31 3.64 -5.23 6.42
CA GLU A 31 2.33 -5.15 5.77
C GLU A 31 1.46 -4.02 6.34
N ALA A 32 1.43 -3.86 7.67
CA ALA A 32 0.75 -2.73 8.30
C ALA A 32 1.35 -1.38 7.86
N HIS A 33 2.67 -1.31 7.73
CA HIS A 33 3.36 -0.13 7.21
C HIS A 33 3.04 0.11 5.72
N ALA A 34 2.92 -0.95 4.92
CA ALA A 34 2.47 -0.85 3.53
C ALA A 34 1.07 -0.24 3.44
N GLY A 35 0.11 -0.76 4.22
CA GLY A 35 -1.25 -0.23 4.34
C GLY A 35 -1.29 1.26 4.69
N LEU A 36 -0.48 1.69 5.66
CA LEU A 36 -0.34 3.11 6.02
C LEU A 36 0.18 3.96 4.85
N GLN A 37 1.16 3.45 4.08
CA GLN A 37 1.68 4.16 2.92
C GLN A 37 0.66 4.25 1.78
N VAL A 38 -0.17 3.21 1.58
CA VAL A 38 -1.28 3.22 0.62
C VAL A 38 -2.28 4.31 0.96
N ALA A 39 -2.73 4.36 2.22
CA ALA A 39 -3.69 5.36 2.69
C ALA A 39 -3.16 6.79 2.52
N ARG A 40 -1.89 7.04 2.89
CA ARG A 40 -1.25 8.35 2.70
C ARG A 40 -1.15 8.74 1.23
N LEU A 41 -0.84 7.78 0.36
CA LEU A 41 -0.77 8.03 -1.08
C LEU A 41 -2.15 8.37 -1.65
N GLY A 42 -3.20 7.65 -1.26
CA GLY A 42 -4.57 7.95 -1.67
C GLY A 42 -5.03 9.36 -1.24
N ILE A 43 -4.71 9.76 -0.01
CA ILE A 43 -4.97 11.14 0.48
C ILE A 43 -4.21 12.17 -0.36
N LEU A 44 -2.93 11.94 -0.65
CA LEU A 44 -2.11 12.84 -1.47
C LEU A 44 -2.65 12.98 -2.90
N MET A 45 -3.22 11.91 -3.45
CA MET A 45 -3.84 11.88 -4.77
C MET A 45 -5.25 12.48 -4.79
N GLY A 46 -5.80 12.90 -3.63
CA GLY A 46 -7.15 13.45 -3.54
C GLY A 46 -8.26 12.42 -3.76
N LEU A 47 -7.98 11.14 -3.50
CA LEU A 47 -8.96 10.07 -3.68
C LEU A 47 -9.96 10.06 -2.51
N ASN A 48 -11.25 10.11 -2.84
CA ASN A 48 -12.34 10.06 -1.85
C ASN A 48 -12.74 8.62 -1.47
N LYS A 49 -12.30 7.64 -2.26
CA LYS A 49 -12.51 6.22 -2.03
C LYS A 49 -11.25 5.48 -2.44
N LEU A 50 -10.83 4.52 -1.63
CA LEU A 50 -9.65 3.71 -1.87
C LEU A 50 -9.95 2.28 -1.46
N GLU A 51 -9.71 1.35 -2.37
CA GLU A 51 -9.73 -0.09 -2.09
C GLU A 51 -8.29 -0.57 -1.93
N ILE A 52 -8.00 -1.23 -0.81
CA ILE A 52 -6.66 -1.74 -0.50
C ILE A 52 -6.72 -3.25 -0.62
N MET A 53 -5.92 -3.81 -1.52
CA MET A 53 -5.75 -5.25 -1.70
C MET A 53 -4.34 -5.64 -1.28
N GLY A 54 -4.23 -6.79 -0.60
CA GLY A 54 -2.96 -7.39 -0.24
C GLY A 54 -3.14 -8.88 0.07
N ASP A 55 -2.02 -9.59 0.20
CA ASP A 55 -1.97 -11.02 0.49
C ASP A 55 -1.93 -11.34 1.99
N SER A 56 -1.70 -10.31 2.81
CA SER A 56 -1.61 -10.42 4.26
C SER A 56 -2.98 -10.58 4.93
N LYS A 57 -3.35 -11.82 5.23
CA LYS A 57 -4.59 -12.17 5.97
C LYS A 57 -4.71 -11.58 7.38
N THR A 58 -3.62 -11.04 7.93
CA THR A 58 -3.57 -10.46 9.28
C THR A 58 -3.76 -8.95 9.29
N VAL A 59 -3.59 -8.29 8.14
CA VAL A 59 -3.64 -6.83 8.01
C VAL A 59 -4.75 -6.39 7.05
N ILE A 60 -4.96 -7.14 5.96
CA ILE A 60 -5.91 -6.85 4.88
C ILE A 60 -6.93 -7.98 4.77
#